data_AF-A0A1L2FU70-F1
#
_entry.id   AF-A0A1L2FU70-F1
#
_cell.length_a   1.000
_cell.length_b   1.000
_cell.length_c   1.000
_cell.angle_alpha   90.00
_cell.angle_beta   90.00
_cell.angle_gamma   90.00
#
_symmetry.space_group_name_H-M   'P 1'
#
loop_
_entity.id
_entity.type
_entity.pdbx_description
1 polymer ?
#
loop_
_entity_poly.entity_id
_entity_poly.type
_entity_poly.pdbx_seq_one_letter_code
_entity_poly.pdbx_strand_id
1 'polypeptide(L)' 'MPERAKLDRLGKEARAVKFPDGSKGVILVEAGTPQDEADEIAARLWAESPEAGVPGDLGGSLLDGM' A
#
# COMPACT_ATOMS: atom_id res chain seq x y z
N MET A 1 1.03 -32.28 7.75
CA MET A 1 1.62 -30.94 7.92
C MET A 1 0.92 -30.03 6.91
N PRO A 2 0.15 -28.98 7.28
CA PRO A 2 -0.38 -28.10 6.27
C PRO A 2 0.79 -27.24 5.77
N GLU A 3 1.12 -27.45 4.50
CA GLU A 3 2.02 -26.63 3.72
C GLU A 3 1.51 -25.19 3.82
N ARG A 4 2.25 -24.32 4.53
CA ARG A 4 2.09 -22.87 4.40
C ARG A 4 2.31 -22.59 2.92
N ALA A 5 1.22 -22.41 2.19
CA ALA A 5 1.22 -22.08 0.78
C ALA A 5 2.30 -21.04 0.56
N LYS A 6 3.37 -21.53 -0.07
CA LYS A 6 4.52 -20.78 -0.52
C LYS A 6 3.95 -19.55 -1.22
N LEU A 7 4.09 -18.36 -0.64
CA LEU A 7 3.84 -17.07 -1.30
C LEU A 7 4.94 -16.84 -2.37
N ASP A 8 5.17 -17.83 -3.21
CA ASP A 8 6.36 -17.99 -4.07
C ASP A 8 6.11 -17.45 -5.47
N ARG A 9 4.96 -16.82 -5.76
CA ARG A 9 4.63 -16.50 -7.15
C ARG A 9 3.56 -15.43 -7.36
N LEU A 10 3.71 -14.25 -6.76
CA LEU A 10 2.94 -13.07 -7.22
C LEU A 10 3.80 -12.00 -7.89
N GLY A 11 5.14 -12.16 -7.95
CA GLY A 11 6.04 -11.14 -8.50
C GLY A 11 6.01 -9.82 -7.71
N LYS A 12 5.19 -9.75 -6.65
CA LYS A 12 4.96 -8.59 -5.81
C LYS A 12 5.02 -8.97 -4.34
N GLU A 13 5.57 -8.08 -3.53
CA GLU A 13 5.75 -8.19 -2.09
C GLU A 13 5.08 -7.00 -1.39
N ALA A 14 4.40 -7.27 -0.27
CA ALA A 14 3.88 -6.22 0.58
C ALA A 14 5.01 -5.68 1.47
N ARG A 15 5.34 -4.40 1.33
CA ARG A 15 6.45 -3.78 2.04
C ARG A 15 5.98 -2.63 2.91
N ALA A 16 6.45 -2.61 4.16
CA ALA A 16 6.21 -1.51 5.08
C ALA A 16 7.08 -0.31 4.69
N VAL A 17 6.46 0.86 4.59
CA VAL A 17 7.10 2.11 4.13
C VAL A 17 6.74 3.25 5.06
N LYS A 18 7.57 4.29 5.05
CA LYS A 18 7.26 5.56 5.73
C LYS A 18 6.85 6.60 4.71
N PHE A 19 5.65 7.14 4.88
CA PHE A 19 5.18 8.25 4.07
C PHE A 19 5.83 9.57 4.49
N PRO A 20 5.83 10.60 3.63
CA PRO A 20 6.42 11.91 3.91
C PRO A 20 5.85 12.64 5.13
N ASP A 21 4.61 12.33 5.55
CA ASP A 21 3.99 12.89 6.75
C ASP A 21 4.47 12.20 8.06
N GLY A 22 5.32 11.17 7.93
CA GLY A 22 5.81 10.36 9.05
C GLY A 22 4.91 9.17 9.40
N SER A 23 3.75 9.03 8.75
CA SER A 23 2.89 7.85 8.90
C SER A 23 3.53 6.60 8.30
N LYS A 24 3.13 5.43 8.82
CA LYS A 24 3.56 4.12 8.32
C LYS A 24 2.47 3.55 7.42
N GLY A 25 2.88 3.06 6.26
CA GLY A 25 2.01 2.41 5.29
C GLY A 25 2.50 1.04 4.87
N VAL A 26 1.68 0.36 4.09
CA VAL A 26 2.08 -0.83 3.34
C VAL A 26 1.75 -0.60 1.88
N ILE A 27 2.73 -0.83 1.01
CA ILE A 27 2.54 -0.80 -0.44
C ILE A 27 2.87 -2.19 -1.03
N LEU A 28 2.29 -2.49 -2.19
CA LEU A 28 2.73 -3.63 -2.99
C LEU A 28 3.82 -3.16 -3.96
N VAL A 29 5.01 -3.73 -3.85
CA VAL A 29 6.16 -3.51 -4.75
C VAL A 29 6.53 -4.81 -5.44
N GLU A 30 7.44 -4.80 -6.41
CA GLU A 30 7.96 -6.03 -6.99
C GLU A 30 8.80 -6.82 -5.96
N ALA A 31 8.76 -8.15 -6.08
CA ALA A 31 9.54 -9.00 -5.20
C ALA A 31 11.03 -8.77 -5.43
N GLY A 32 11.76 -8.39 -4.38
CA GLY A 32 13.18 -8.04 -4.46
C GLY A 32 13.47 -6.55 -4.59
N THR A 33 12.45 -5.68 -4.69
CA THR A 33 12.64 -4.22 -4.64
C THR A 33 13.29 -3.82 -3.31
N PRO A 34 14.44 -3.11 -3.31
CA PRO A 34 15.08 -2.59 -2.11
C PRO A 34 14.16 -1.70 -1.28
N GLN A 35 14.44 -1.60 0.03
CA GLN A 35 13.63 -0.80 0.94
C GLN A 35 13.62 0.69 0.55
N ASP A 36 14.78 1.26 0.24
CA ASP A 36 14.89 2.68 -0.15
C ASP A 36 14.06 2.99 -1.40
N GLU A 37 14.07 2.11 -2.40
CA GLU A 37 13.27 2.25 -3.61
C GLU A 37 11.76 2.12 -3.31
N ALA A 38 11.38 1.21 -2.41
CA ALA A 38 9.98 1.11 -1.96
C ALA A 38 9.52 2.38 -1.24
N ASP A 39 10.37 3.00 -0.41
CA ASP A 39 10.05 4.26 0.27
C ASP A 39 9.95 5.44 -0.74
N GLU A 40 10.77 5.47 -1.79
CA GLU A 40 10.65 6.45 -2.88
C GLU A 40 9.33 6.28 -3.66
N ILE A 41 8.95 5.04 -3.98
CA ILE A 41 7.67 4.73 -4.65
C ILE A 41 6.50 5.17 -3.76
N ALA A 42 6.56 4.88 -2.46
CA ALA A 42 5.54 5.30 -1.51
C ALA A 42 5.39 6.83 -1.43
N ALA A 43 6.51 7.56 -1.39
CA ALA A 43 6.52 9.01 -1.36
C ALA A 43 5.91 9.63 -2.63
N ARG A 44 6.17 9.03 -3.80
CA ARG A 44 5.57 9.45 -5.07
C ARG A 44 4.07 9.22 -5.09
N LEU A 45 3.62 8.00 -4.74
CA LEU A 45 2.19 7.67 -4.66
C LEU A 45 1.44 8.60 -3.69
N TRP A 46 2.07 8.93 -2.57
CA TRP A 46 1.54 9.88 -1.60
C TRP A 46 1.39 11.30 -2.16
N ALA A 47 2.39 11.78 -2.89
CA ALA A 47 2.35 13.10 -3.52
C ALA A 47 1.32 13.20 -4.66
N GLU A 48 1.11 12.09 -5.39
CA GLU A 48 0.17 12.02 -6.52
C GLU A 48 -1.29 11.83 -6.06
N SER A 49 -1.52 11.33 -4.84
CA SER A 49 -2.85 11.10 -4.30
C SER A 49 -2.91 11.41 -2.79
N PRO A 50 -3.02 12.70 -2.41
CA PRO A 50 -3.12 13.10 -1.00
C PRO A 50 -4.39 12.58 -0.30
N GLU A 51 -5.38 12.11 -1.08
CA GLU A 51 -6.65 11.58 -0.59
C GLU A 51 -6.53 10.15 -0.02
N ALA A 52 -5.46 9.42 -0.35
CA ALA A 52 -5.19 8.09 0.20
C ALA A 52 -4.63 8.12 1.64
N GLY A 53 -4.41 9.32 2.20
CA GLY A 53 -3.82 9.53 3.52
C GLY A 53 -4.74 9.32 4.72
N VAL A 54 -5.99 8.91 4.53
CA VAL A 54 -6.90 8.53 5.61
C VAL A 54 -7.16 7.02 5.59
N PRO A 55 -6.64 6.24 6.56
CA PRO A 55 -7.16 4.91 6.83
C PRO A 55 -8.54 5.06 7.47
N GLY A 56 -9.56 5.30 6.65
CA GLY A 56 -10.93 5.42 7.11
C GLY A 56 -11.80 6.32 6.25
N ASP A 57 -12.15 5.86 5.06
CA ASP A 57 -13.52 6.00 4.57
C ASP A 57 -13.86 4.84 3.61
N LEU A 58 -14.24 3.70 4.20
CA LEU A 58 -15.23 2.82 3.59
C LEU A 58 -16.61 3.29 4.07
N GLY A 59 -16.86 4.60 4.00
CA GLY A 59 -18.09 5.27 4.42
C GLY A 59 -18.97 5.48 3.20
N GLY A 60 -20.09 4.77 3.15
CA GLY A 60 -20.95 4.71 1.98
C GLY A 60 -21.43 6.06 1.45
N SER A 61 -21.51 6.15 0.14
CA SER A 61 -22.46 7.01 -0.56
C SER A 61 -22.93 6.28 -1.81
N LEU A 62 -23.84 5.33 -1.62
CA LEU A 62 -24.66 4.75 -2.69
C LEU A 62 -26.10 5.31 -2.69
N LEU A 63 -26.45 6.25 -1.81
CA LEU A 63 -27.86 6.63 -1.60
C LEU A 63 -28.02 8.15 -1.42
N ASP A 64 -27.77 8.93 -2.46
CA ASP A 64 -28.44 10.23 -2.60
C ASP A 64 -28.85 10.42 -4.06
N GLY A 65 -29.82 9.60 -4.46
CA GLY A 65 -30.70 9.88 -5.58
C GLY A 65 -32.06 10.23 -4.97
N MET A 66 -32.40 11.51 -4.97
CA MET A 66 -33.75 11.99 -4.70
C MET A 66 -34.17 12.99 -5.77
#